data_AF-A0A1J6WQB5-F1
#
_entry.id   AF-A0A1J6WQB5-F1
#
_cell.length_a   1.000
_cell.length_b   1.000
_cell.length_c   1.000
_cell.angle_alpha   90.00
_cell.angle_beta   90.00
_cell.angle_gamma   90.00
#
_symmetry.space_group_name_H-M   'P 1'
#
loop_
_entity.id
_entity.type
_entity.pdbx_description
1 polymer ?
#
loop_
_entity_poly.entity_id
_entity_poly.type
_entity_poly.pdbx_seq_one_letter_code
_entity_poly.pdbx_strand_id
1 'polypeptide(L)'
;MNELISDYIIQTYADTYYGTEKQFEVHKVYGTSESNGVINVYMWSYYGGFNRATGTESQSGHSLPAVIQLSKRDDHYSVTGYKEPKDGSLYQSSLKKMFPKKYVKSAGQDSGNIAGLQKEMYQKVEHWLGKQESL
;
A
#
# COMPACT_ATOMS: atom_id res chain seq x y z
N MET A 1 -0.41 -12.73 -3.94
CA MET A 1 -1.16 -11.92 -2.97
C MET A 1 -0.62 -10.49 -2.92
N ASN A 2 0.67 -10.28 -2.67
CA ASN A 2 1.26 -8.93 -2.66
C ASN A 2 1.03 -8.18 -3.99
N GLU A 3 1.28 -8.81 -5.14
CA GLU A 3 1.00 -8.19 -6.45
C GLU A 3 -0.49 -7.79 -6.60
N LEU A 4 -1.42 -8.70 -6.29
CA LEU A 4 -2.86 -8.40 -6.28
C LEU A 4 -3.21 -7.18 -5.40
N ILE A 5 -2.60 -7.08 -4.21
CA ILE A 5 -2.80 -5.95 -3.29
C ILE A 5 -2.24 -4.67 -3.90
N SER A 6 -1.00 -4.69 -4.38
CA SER A 6 -0.34 -3.55 -5.00
C SER A 6 -1.10 -3.06 -6.22
N ASP A 7 -1.48 -3.97 -7.12
CA ASP A 7 -2.22 -3.65 -8.35
C ASP A 7 -3.57 -3.02 -8.03
N TYR A 8 -4.29 -3.55 -7.02
CA TYR A 8 -5.56 -2.99 -6.59
C TYR A 8 -5.40 -1.57 -6.04
N ILE A 9 -4.40 -1.32 -5.20
CA ILE A 9 -4.15 0.02 -4.64
C ILE A 9 -3.73 0.99 -5.75
N ILE A 10 -2.84 0.56 -6.65
CA ILE A 10 -2.43 1.36 -7.81
C ILE A 10 -3.66 1.74 -8.65
N GLN A 11 -4.53 0.77 -8.95
CA GLN A 11 -5.75 1.02 -9.71
C GLN A 11 -6.72 1.95 -8.96
N THR A 12 -6.84 1.81 -7.64
CA THR A 12 -7.68 2.67 -6.79
C THR A 12 -7.27 4.15 -6.89
N TYR A 13 -5.99 4.42 -7.14
CA TYR A 13 -5.41 5.76 -7.17
C TYR A 13 -4.99 6.26 -8.55
N ALA A 14 -5.26 5.49 -9.61
CA ALA A 14 -4.81 5.78 -10.97
C ALA A 14 -5.24 7.18 -11.45
N ASP A 15 -6.46 7.61 -11.10
CA ASP A 15 -7.04 8.89 -11.52
C ASP A 15 -6.91 10.00 -10.46
N THR A 16 -6.30 9.70 -9.31
CA THR A 16 -6.17 10.66 -8.19
C THR A 16 -4.90 11.49 -8.32
N TYR A 17 -3.82 10.89 -8.82
CA TYR A 17 -2.49 11.50 -8.86
C TYR A 17 -1.99 11.68 -10.30
N TYR A 18 -2.49 12.74 -10.95
CA TYR A 18 -2.06 13.13 -12.29
C TYR A 18 -0.58 13.53 -12.34
N GLY A 19 0.00 13.47 -13.54
CA GLY A 19 1.37 13.96 -13.79
C GLY A 19 2.48 12.96 -13.43
N THR A 20 2.14 11.68 -13.30
CA THR A 20 3.12 10.60 -13.09
C THR A 20 3.10 9.56 -14.19
N GLU A 21 4.27 9.13 -14.66
CA GLU A 21 4.43 8.14 -15.74
C GLU A 21 4.20 6.71 -15.26
N LYS A 22 4.59 6.40 -14.01
CA LYS A 22 4.42 5.08 -13.42
C LYS A 22 4.19 5.15 -11.93
N GLN A 23 3.28 4.31 -11.45
CA GLN A 23 2.95 4.17 -10.03
C GLN A 23 3.42 2.82 -9.52
N PHE A 24 3.84 2.81 -8.26
CA PHE A 24 4.24 1.61 -7.53
C PHE A 24 3.64 1.63 -6.14
N GLU A 25 3.47 0.44 -5.59
CA GLU A 25 3.07 0.23 -4.20
C GLU A 25 3.97 -0.84 -3.58
N VAL A 26 4.31 -0.64 -2.31
CA VAL A 26 4.95 -1.61 -1.44
C VAL A 26 4.28 -1.55 -0.07
N HIS A 27 4.17 -2.68 0.61
CA HIS A 27 3.49 -2.74 1.91
C HIS A 27 4.20 -3.62 2.93
N LYS A 28 4.00 -3.27 4.20
CA LYS A 28 4.38 -4.06 5.36
C LYS A 28 3.13 -4.67 5.98
N VAL A 29 3.05 -6.00 6.04
CA VAL A 29 1.94 -6.71 6.69
C VAL A 29 2.22 -6.89 8.18
N TYR A 30 1.28 -6.45 9.03
CA TYR A 30 1.32 -6.71 10.48
C TYR A 30 0.72 -8.07 10.83
N GLY A 31 -0.23 -8.52 10.02
CA GLY A 31 -0.85 -9.83 10.12
C GLY A 31 -2.21 -9.86 9.45
N THR A 32 -2.90 -10.98 9.62
CA THR A 32 -4.20 -11.22 9.02
C THR A 32 -5.23 -11.64 10.07
N SER A 33 -6.51 -11.52 9.72
CA SER A 33 -7.60 -12.23 10.37
C SER A 33 -8.49 -12.83 9.29
N GLU A 34 -9.16 -13.93 9.58
CA GLU A 34 -10.09 -14.57 8.65
C GLU A 34 -11.42 -14.82 9.35
N SER A 35 -12.52 -14.46 8.68
CA SER A 35 -13.87 -14.73 9.14
C SER A 35 -14.81 -14.80 7.94
N ASN A 36 -15.69 -15.82 7.92
CA ASN A 36 -16.68 -16.01 6.86
C ASN A 36 -16.08 -16.02 5.44
N GLY A 37 -14.89 -16.60 5.26
CA GLY A 37 -14.20 -16.67 3.97
C GLY A 37 -13.59 -15.34 3.48
N VAL A 38 -13.57 -14.32 4.35
CA VAL A 38 -12.92 -13.03 4.09
C VAL A 38 -11.68 -12.90 4.97
N ILE A 39 -10.55 -12.66 4.31
CA ILE A 39 -9.26 -12.38 4.95
C ILE A 39 -9.08 -10.86 5.01
N ASN A 40 -8.91 -10.32 6.21
CA ASN A 40 -8.47 -8.95 6.40
C ASN A 40 -6.95 -8.94 6.54
N VAL A 41 -6.26 -8.20 5.69
CA VAL A 41 -4.83 -7.96 5.78
C VAL A 41 -4.63 -6.57 6.40
N TYR A 42 -3.96 -6.53 7.55
CA TYR A 42 -3.66 -5.30 8.26
C TYR A 42 -2.23 -4.88 7.90
N MET A 43 -2.07 -3.74 7.26
CA MET A 43 -0.79 -3.36 6.66
C MET A 43 -0.51 -1.86 6.74
N TRP A 44 0.74 -1.52 6.46
CA TRP A 44 1.15 -0.17 6.08
C TRP A 44 1.40 -0.16 4.58
N SER A 45 0.70 0.69 3.84
CA SER A 45 0.87 0.89 2.40
C SER A 45 1.77 2.09 2.16
N TYR A 46 2.74 1.93 1.24
CA TYR A 46 3.51 3.02 0.68
C TYR A 46 3.32 3.03 -0.84
N TYR A 47 2.55 4.01 -1.30
CA TYR A 47 2.23 4.24 -2.70
C TYR A 47 2.95 5.49 -3.20
N GLY A 48 3.55 5.39 -4.39
CA GLY A 48 4.28 6.50 -5.01
C GLY A 48 4.13 6.53 -6.53
N GLY A 49 4.03 7.73 -7.09
CA GLY A 49 4.09 7.99 -8.53
C GLY A 49 5.42 8.61 -8.93
N PHE A 50 6.00 8.16 -10.04
CA PHE A 50 7.35 8.46 -10.47
C PHE A 50 7.41 8.83 -11.96
N ASN A 51 8.40 9.66 -12.29
CA ASN A 51 8.74 10.08 -13.65
C ASN A 51 10.19 9.72 -13.93
N ARG A 52 10.50 9.30 -15.15
CA ARG A 52 11.89 9.00 -15.56
C ARG A 52 12.80 10.20 -15.39
N ALA A 53 12.30 11.40 -15.69
CA ALA A 53 13.05 12.65 -15.56
C ALA A 53 13.50 12.96 -14.12
N THR A 54 12.79 12.45 -13.11
CA THR A 54 13.09 12.66 -11.68
C THR A 54 13.63 11.40 -11.01
N GLY A 55 13.85 10.32 -11.77
CA GLY A 55 14.40 9.06 -11.29
C GLY A 55 13.59 8.47 -10.13
N THR A 56 14.25 8.27 -8.99
CA THR A 56 13.68 7.65 -7.78
C THR A 56 12.97 8.64 -6.85
N GLU A 57 12.89 9.91 -7.23
CA GLU A 57 12.13 10.91 -6.50
C GLU A 57 10.62 10.75 -6.77
N SER A 58 9.85 10.45 -5.71
CA SER A 58 8.39 10.33 -5.79
C SER A 58 7.76 11.70 -6.04
N GLN A 59 6.95 11.81 -7.09
CA GLN A 59 6.28 13.03 -7.51
C GLN A 59 4.88 13.19 -6.90
N SER A 60 4.29 12.07 -6.49
CA SER A 60 3.01 12.01 -5.79
C SER A 60 2.96 10.74 -4.95
N GLY A 61 1.99 10.66 -4.04
CA GLY A 61 1.67 9.44 -3.33
C GLY A 61 1.27 9.66 -1.88
N HIS A 62 1.24 8.57 -1.12
CA HIS A 62 0.89 8.57 0.29
C HIS A 62 1.49 7.36 1.00
N SER A 63 1.56 7.47 2.32
CA SER A 63 2.09 6.43 3.19
C SER A 63 1.23 6.36 4.44
N LEU A 64 0.41 5.33 4.56
CA LEU A 64 -0.63 5.25 5.59
C LEU A 64 -0.96 3.79 5.97
N PRO A 65 -1.56 3.55 7.14
CA PRO A 65 -2.04 2.23 7.49
C PRO A 65 -3.34 1.92 6.71
N ALA A 66 -3.48 0.68 6.24
CA ALA A 66 -4.64 0.25 5.47
C ALA A 66 -5.11 -1.15 5.89
N VAL A 67 -6.39 -1.42 5.61
CA VAL A 67 -6.96 -2.77 5.67
C VAL A 67 -7.49 -3.13 4.30
N ILE A 68 -6.91 -4.15 3.68
CA ILE A 68 -7.43 -4.74 2.45
C ILE A 68 -8.13 -6.07 2.77
N GLN A 69 -9.29 -6.27 2.17
CA GLN A 69 -10.13 -7.44 2.37
C GLN A 69 -10.05 -8.30 1.13
N LEU A 70 -9.73 -9.58 1.30
CA LEU A 70 -9.61 -10.56 0.23
C LEU A 70 -10.67 -11.65 0.46
N SER A 71 -11.41 -12.02 -0.57
CA SER A 71 -12.14 -13.30 -0.55
C SER A 71 -11.27 -14.39 -1.18
N LYS A 72 -11.27 -15.57 -0.57
CA LYS A 72 -10.71 -16.78 -1.18
C LYS A 72 -11.85 -17.62 -1.75
N ARG A 73 -11.83 -17.87 -3.06
CA ARG A 73 -12.71 -18.84 -3.72
C ARG A 73 -11.81 -19.80 -4.49
N ASP A 74 -11.88 -21.08 -4.13
CA ASP A 74 -10.96 -22.10 -4.62
C ASP A 74 -9.49 -21.68 -4.38
N ASP A 75 -8.67 -21.67 -5.43
CA ASP A 75 -7.26 -21.25 -5.40
C ASP A 75 -7.04 -19.78 -5.81
N HIS A 76 -8.12 -19.00 -5.97
CA HIS A 76 -8.05 -17.60 -6.39
C HIS A 76 -8.41 -16.63 -5.26
N TYR A 77 -7.64 -15.54 -5.19
CA TYR A 77 -7.90 -14.40 -4.33
C TYR A 77 -8.46 -13.24 -5.15
N SER A 78 -9.46 -12.56 -4.61
CA SER A 78 -9.98 -11.30 -5.16
C SER A 78 -10.15 -10.27 -4.05
N VAL A 79 -9.87 -9.01 -4.33
CA VAL A 79 -10.10 -7.92 -3.40
C VAL A 79 -11.59 -7.62 -3.32
N THR A 80 -12.13 -7.56 -2.11
CA THR A 80 -13.55 -7.29 -1.83
C THR A 80 -13.76 -6.01 -1.02
N GLY A 81 -12.69 -5.38 -0.55
CA GLY A 81 -12.75 -4.11 0.15
C GLY A 81 -11.38 -3.52 0.46
N TYR A 82 -11.33 -2.21 0.61
CA TYR A 82 -10.14 -1.46 0.99
C TYR A 82 -10.56 -0.30 1.91
N LYS A 83 -9.83 -0.12 3.02
CA LYS A 83 -10.16 0.89 4.03
C LYS A 83 -8.91 1.56 4.55
N GLU A 84 -9.02 2.88 4.71
CA GLU A 84 -7.99 3.77 5.26
C GLU A 84 -8.53 4.51 6.49
N PRO A 85 -7.67 4.91 7.44
CA PRO A 85 -8.09 5.79 8.52
C PRO A 85 -8.57 7.12 7.95
N LYS A 86 -9.43 7.79 8.72
CA LYS A 86 -9.81 9.19 8.44
C LYS A 86 -8.66 10.12 8.78
N ASP A 87 -8.68 11.33 8.26
CA ASP A 87 -7.66 12.34 8.54
C ASP A 87 -7.89 13.13 9.83
N GLY A 88 -6.87 13.91 10.20
CA GLY A 88 -6.93 14.92 11.26
C GLY A 88 -7.30 14.34 12.62
N SER A 89 -8.21 15.02 13.33
CA SER A 89 -8.64 14.63 14.68
C SER A 89 -9.33 13.25 14.73
N LEU A 90 -9.77 12.72 13.58
CA LEU A 90 -10.43 11.42 13.49
C LEU A 90 -9.47 10.25 13.25
N TYR A 91 -8.20 10.52 12.92
CA TYR A 91 -7.20 9.50 12.59
C TYR A 91 -7.08 8.41 13.64
N GLN A 92 -6.77 8.79 14.88
CA GLN A 92 -6.53 7.81 15.94
C GLN A 92 -7.79 7.00 16.29
N SER A 93 -8.97 7.61 16.16
CA SER A 93 -10.24 6.94 16.45
C SER A 93 -10.63 5.93 15.36
N SER A 94 -10.37 6.25 14.10
CA SER A 94 -10.67 5.39 12.95
C SER A 94 -9.67 4.24 12.82
N LEU A 95 -8.38 4.50 13.05
CA LEU A 95 -7.35 3.46 13.11
C LEU A 95 -7.68 2.37 14.13
N LYS A 96 -8.10 2.76 15.35
CA LYS A 96 -8.53 1.84 16.41
C LYS A 96 -9.78 1.02 16.06
N LYS A 97 -10.66 1.53 15.21
CA LYS A 97 -11.86 0.81 14.74
C LYS A 97 -11.53 -0.19 13.64
N MET A 98 -10.52 0.10 12.83
CA MET A 98 -10.14 -0.72 11.69
C MET A 98 -9.19 -1.86 12.06
N PHE A 99 -8.28 -1.64 13.02
CA PHE A 99 -7.21 -2.58 13.35
C PHE A 99 -7.50 -3.34 14.65
N PRO A 100 -7.17 -4.65 14.72
CA PRO A 100 -7.06 -5.37 15.98
C PRO A 100 -6.14 -4.63 16.95
N LYS A 101 -6.51 -4.59 18.23
CA LYS A 101 -5.79 -3.85 19.28
C LYS A 101 -4.28 -4.13 19.29
N LYS A 102 -3.87 -5.38 18.99
CA LYS A 102 -2.46 -5.80 18.91
C LYS A 102 -1.64 -5.07 17.84
N TYR A 103 -2.28 -4.59 16.76
CA TYR A 103 -1.60 -3.93 15.64
C TYR A 103 -1.71 -2.41 15.66
N VAL A 104 -2.66 -1.84 16.42
CA VAL A 104 -2.87 -0.38 16.48
C VAL A 104 -1.60 0.38 16.86
N LYS A 105 -0.82 -0.12 17.83
CA LYS A 105 0.42 0.54 18.24
C LYS A 105 1.44 0.57 17.10
N SER A 106 1.70 -0.57 16.47
CA SER A 106 2.62 -0.66 15.33
C SER A 106 2.16 0.20 14.14
N ALA A 107 0.87 0.13 13.80
CA ALA A 107 0.28 0.94 12.75
C ALA A 107 0.28 2.44 13.07
N GLY A 108 0.26 2.85 14.35
CA GLY A 108 0.40 4.25 14.71
C GLY A 108 1.84 4.76 14.71
N GLN A 109 2.82 3.88 14.93
CA GLN A 109 4.24 4.22 15.06
C GLN A 109 5.00 4.19 13.72
N ASP A 110 4.51 3.45 12.73
CA ASP A 110 5.15 3.38 11.41
C ASP A 110 4.99 4.68 10.59
N SER A 111 4.17 5.64 11.07
CA SER A 111 4.12 7.00 10.56
C SER A 111 5.50 7.67 10.68
N GLY A 112 6.28 7.61 9.61
CA GLY A 112 7.68 8.10 9.57
C GLY A 112 8.75 7.04 9.81
N ASN A 113 8.40 5.75 10.00
CA ASN A 113 9.35 4.65 10.15
C ASN A 113 9.18 3.59 9.06
N ILE A 114 9.31 4.03 7.82
CA ILE A 114 9.08 3.22 6.61
C ILE A 114 10.36 2.90 5.85
N ALA A 115 11.55 3.00 6.47
CA ALA A 115 12.84 2.88 5.77
C ALA A 115 12.97 1.58 4.95
N GLY A 116 12.43 0.47 5.46
CA GLY A 116 12.39 -0.81 4.72
C GLY A 116 11.53 -0.73 3.45
N LEU A 117 10.37 -0.07 3.53
CA LEU A 117 9.48 0.14 2.38
C LEU A 117 10.08 1.14 1.40
N GLN A 118 10.75 2.20 1.87
CA GLN A 118 11.47 3.13 1.00
C GLN A 118 12.55 2.41 0.19
N LYS A 119 13.29 1.49 0.82
CA LYS A 119 14.28 0.66 0.12
C LYS A 119 13.64 -0.25 -0.92
N GLU A 120 12.53 -0.91 -0.58
CA GLU A 120 11.82 -1.78 -1.54
C GLU A 120 11.25 -0.97 -2.72
N MET A 121 10.68 0.20 -2.44
CA MET A 121 10.19 1.13 -3.46
C MET A 121 11.31 1.55 -4.39
N TYR A 122 12.44 1.99 -3.83
CA TYR A 122 13.64 2.36 -4.59
C TYR A 122 14.08 1.25 -5.55
N GLN A 123 14.12 0.00 -5.08
CA GLN A 123 14.47 -1.15 -5.92
C GLN A 123 13.49 -1.38 -7.07
N LYS A 124 12.17 -1.25 -6.83
CA LYS A 124 11.16 -1.38 -7.90
C LYS A 124 11.29 -0.27 -8.95
N VAL A 125 11.55 0.96 -8.52
CA VAL A 125 11.69 2.12 -9.42
C VAL A 125 12.98 2.01 -10.23
N GLU A 126 14.13 1.72 -9.61
CA GLU A 126 15.40 1.50 -10.31
C GLU A 126 15.29 0.41 -11.38
N HIS A 127 14.62 -0.70 -11.07
CA HIS A 127 14.37 -1.76 -12.05
C HIS A 127 13.53 -1.28 -13.25
N TRP A 128 12.54 -0.42 -13.01
CA TRP A 128 11.75 0.18 -14.09
C TRP A 128 12.54 1.21 -14.92
N LEU A 129 13.43 1.97 -14.28
CA LEU A 129 14.31 2.92 -14.95
C LEU A 129 15.31 2.18 -15.86
N GLY A 130 15.98 1.15 -15.33
CA GLY A 130 17.01 0.37 -16.05
C GLY A 130 16.51 -0.48 -17.21
N LYS A 131 15.21 -0.83 -17.27
CA LYS A 131 14.60 -1.57 -18.40
C LYS A 131 14.61 -0.82 -19.74
N GLN A 132 15.06 0.43 -19.79
CA GLN A 132 15.11 1.22 -21.02
C GLN A 132 16.48 1.22 -21.71
N GLU A 133 17.55 0.75 -21.05
CA GLU A 133 18.89 0.67 -21.68
C GLU A 133 19.08 -0.56 -22.57
N SER A 134 18.08 -1.46 -22.66
CA SER A 134 18.15 -2.71 -23.44
C SER A 134 17.25 -2.71 -24.70
N LEU A 135 16.93 -1.54 -25.27
CA LEU A 135 16.24 -1.41 -26.56
C LEU A 135 17.11 -0.68 -27.59
#